data_AF-A0A4U9ILD4-F1
#
_entry.id   AF-A0A4U9ILD4-F1
#
_cell.length_a   1.000
_cell.length_b   1.000
_cell.length_c   1.000
_cell.angle_alpha   90.00
_cell.angle_beta   90.00
_cell.angle_gamma   90.00
#
_symmetry.space_group_name_H-M   'P 1'
#
loop_
_entity.id
_entity.type
_entity.pdbx_description
1 polymer ?
#
loop_
_entity_poly.entity_id
_entity_poly.type
_entity_poly.pdbx_seq_one_letter_code
_entity_poly.pdbx_strand_id
1 'polypeptide(L)'
;MTEASFNIGGQLFRTRGKVGVVTGWKSLFQAEKDDDEEDVDGDSMALPALAKGDVCAVTGSEVKDMKTSPPKPFTEGTLIAAMKNAASFVSGPEAQESAA
;
A
#
# COMPACT_ATOMS: atom_id res chain seq x y z
N MET A 1 -7.47 -9.57 0.96
CA MET A 1 -7.63 -8.14 0.67
C MET A 1 -9.06 -7.92 0.27
N THR A 2 -9.73 -6.98 0.91
CA THR A 2 -11.10 -6.58 0.64
C THR A 2 -11.10 -5.15 0.11
N GLU A 3 -12.02 -4.83 -0.80
CA GLU A 3 -12.17 -3.49 -1.36
C GLU A 3 -13.66 -3.11 -1.34
N ALA A 4 -13.95 -1.89 -0.91
CA ALA A 4 -15.28 -1.29 -0.98
C ALA A 4 -15.22 -0.01 -1.82
N SER A 5 -16.21 0.16 -2.71
CA SER A 5 -16.31 1.28 -3.65
C SER A 5 -17.63 2.00 -3.45
N PHE A 6 -17.58 3.33 -3.34
CA PHE A 6 -18.74 4.19 -3.11
C PHE A 6 -18.81 5.28 -4.18
N ASN A 7 -20.00 5.49 -4.74
CA ASN A 7 -20.25 6.64 -5.61
C ASN A 7 -20.94 7.73 -4.79
N ILE A 8 -20.26 8.84 -4.58
CA ILE A 8 -20.74 9.96 -3.77
C ILE A 8 -20.63 11.22 -4.63
N GLY A 9 -21.77 11.83 -4.96
CA GLY A 9 -21.80 13.05 -5.77
C GLY A 9 -21.19 12.90 -7.17
N GLY A 10 -21.21 11.70 -7.76
CA GLY A 10 -20.62 11.42 -9.07
C GLY A 10 -19.11 11.16 -9.06
N GLN A 11 -18.49 11.10 -7.88
CA GLN A 11 -17.08 10.73 -7.70
C GLN A 11 -16.97 9.32 -7.10
N LEU A 12 -15.95 8.57 -7.51
CA LEU A 12 -15.68 7.22 -7.03
C LEU A 12 -14.68 7.25 -5.88
N PHE A 13 -15.13 6.86 -4.69
CA PHE A 13 -14.28 6.66 -3.52
C PHE A 13 -14.02 5.17 -3.33
N ARG A 14 -12.78 4.82 -2.98
CA ARG A 14 -12.37 3.44 -2.72
C ARG A 14 -11.67 3.35 -1.38
N THR A 15 -11.97 2.29 -0.65
CA THR A 15 -11.24 1.92 0.56
C THR A 15 -10.89 0.45 0.49
N ARG A 16 -9.72 0.11 1.02
CA ARG A 16 -9.18 -1.25 1.04
C ARG A 16 -8.94 -1.67 2.48
N GLY A 17 -8.99 -2.98 2.69
CA GLY A 17 -8.67 -3.57 3.97
C GLY A 17 -7.96 -4.90 3.81
N LYS A 18 -7.12 -5.20 4.79
CA LYS A 18 -6.31 -6.41 4.81
C LYS A 18 -6.41 -7.04 6.18
N VAL A 19 -7.09 -8.19 6.22
CA VAL A 19 -7.16 -9.03 7.43
C VAL A 19 -6.27 -10.24 7.22
N GLY A 20 -5.34 -10.46 8.16
CA GLY A 20 -4.54 -11.68 8.21
C GLY A 20 -5.43 -12.86 8.63
N VAL A 21 -5.60 -13.85 7.73
CA VAL A 21 -6.45 -15.03 8.02
C VAL A 21 -5.67 -16.07 8.83
N VAL A 22 -4.41 -16.30 8.46
CA VAL A 22 -3.48 -17.19 9.17
C VAL A 22 -2.13 -16.51 9.21
N THR A 23 -1.55 -16.36 10.40
CA THR A 23 -0.28 -15.64 10.55
C THR A 23 0.91 -16.43 10.01
N GLY A 24 0.86 -17.77 10.06
CA GLY A 24 1.89 -18.64 9.50
C GLY A 24 3.28 -18.35 10.08
N TRP A 25 4.31 -18.33 9.23
CA TRP A 25 5.70 -18.04 9.62
C TRP A 25 5.90 -16.67 10.29
N LYS A 26 4.99 -15.72 10.07
CA LYS A 26 5.06 -14.40 10.71
C LYS A 26 4.86 -14.48 12.23
N SER A 27 4.37 -15.60 12.77
CA SER A 27 4.26 -15.79 14.22
C SER A 27 5.61 -15.73 14.93
N LEU A 28 6.69 -16.11 14.23
CA LEU A 28 8.05 -16.12 14.78
C LEU A 28 8.64 -14.72 14.98
N PHE A 29 8.03 -13.69 14.39
CA PHE A 29 8.53 -12.31 14.36
C PHE A 29 7.54 -11.31 14.99
N GLN A 30 6.51 -11.79 15.71
CA GLN A 30 5.50 -10.93 16.34
C GLN A 30 6.04 -10.08 17.50
N ALA A 31 7.13 -10.50 18.14
CA ALA A 31 7.73 -9.78 19.26
C ALA A 31 8.59 -8.57 18.86
N GLU A 32 8.91 -8.41 17.56
CA GLU A 32 9.73 -7.31 17.04
C GLU A 32 8.90 -6.21 16.35
N LYS A 33 7.57 -6.36 16.31
CA LYS A 33 6.66 -5.35 15.76
C LYS A 33 6.10 -4.45 16.86
N ASP A 34 6.95 -3.58 17.38
CA ASP A 34 6.49 -2.29 17.88
C ASP A 34 7.02 -1.22 16.91
N ASP A 35 6.08 -0.43 16.38
CA ASP A 35 6.24 0.85 15.67
C ASP A 35 6.84 0.98 14.25
N ASP A 36 7.59 0.04 13.67
CA ASP A 36 8.29 0.34 12.38
C ASP A 36 7.55 -0.04 11.06
N GLU A 37 6.35 -0.64 11.13
CA GLU A 37 5.46 -0.74 9.96
C GLU A 37 4.41 0.38 10.02
N GLU A 38 4.84 1.63 9.83
CA GLU A 38 3.92 2.65 9.33
C GLU A 38 3.45 2.18 7.94
N ASP A 39 2.30 1.51 7.89
CA ASP A 39 1.60 1.17 6.66
C ASP A 39 1.25 2.48 5.93
N VAL A 40 2.17 2.92 5.06
CA VAL A 40 2.10 4.17 4.29
C VAL A 40 0.80 4.25 3.45
N ASP A 41 0.18 3.10 3.18
CA ASP A 41 -1.02 2.97 2.36
C ASP A 41 -2.34 2.83 3.15
N GLY A 42 -2.32 2.75 4.49
CA GLY A 42 -3.54 2.63 5.30
C GLY A 42 -4.37 1.34 5.07
N ASP A 43 -3.84 0.40 4.29
CA ASP A 43 -4.53 -0.80 3.82
C ASP A 43 -4.66 -1.92 4.88
N SER A 44 -4.07 -1.76 6.07
CA SER A 44 -4.09 -2.77 7.14
C SER A 44 -5.37 -2.76 7.99
N MET A 45 -6.26 -1.79 7.79
CA MET A 45 -7.50 -1.72 8.55
C MET A 45 -8.50 -2.79 8.09
N ALA A 46 -9.11 -3.50 9.04
CA ALA A 46 -10.21 -4.41 8.75
C ALA A 46 -11.45 -3.59 8.35
N LEU A 47 -11.98 -3.84 7.15
CA LEU A 47 -13.25 -3.23 6.73
C LEU A 47 -14.42 -3.90 7.47
N PRO A 48 -15.46 -3.13 7.84
CA PRO A 48 -16.70 -3.70 8.38
C PRO A 48 -17.39 -4.57 7.32
N ALA A 49 -18.26 -5.47 7.78
CA ALA A 49 -19.10 -6.25 6.87
C ALA A 49 -20.06 -5.31 6.13
N LEU A 50 -20.01 -5.33 4.80
CA LEU A 50 -20.86 -4.54 3.92
C LEU A 50 -21.44 -5.44 2.83
N ALA A 51 -22.70 -5.19 2.45
CA ALA A 51 -23.35 -5.83 1.32
C ALA A 51 -23.48 -4.88 0.13
N LYS A 52 -23.55 -5.45 -1.08
CA LYS A 52 -23.74 -4.65 -2.29
C LYS A 52 -25.14 -4.00 -2.26
N GLY A 53 -25.17 -2.68 -2.38
CA GLY A 53 -26.42 -1.90 -2.35
C GLY A 53 -26.74 -1.29 -0.99
N ASP A 54 -25.90 -1.53 0.02
CA ASP A 54 -26.04 -0.85 1.31
C ASP A 54 -25.92 0.67 1.15
N VAL A 55 -26.84 1.38 1.79
CA VAL A 55 -26.85 2.85 1.82
C VAL A 55 -26.10 3.29 3.07
N CYS A 56 -24.94 3.92 2.88
CA CYS A 56 -24.16 4.51 3.97
C CYS A 56 -24.38 6.02 4.02
N ALA A 57 -24.62 6.56 5.22
CA ALA A 57 -24.67 8.01 5.42
C ALA A 57 -23.24 8.58 5.46
N VAL A 58 -23.01 9.67 4.74
CA VAL A 58 -21.73 10.42 4.81
C VAL A 58 -21.75 11.30 6.05
N THR A 59 -20.85 11.05 6.99
CA THR A 59 -20.75 11.79 8.26
C THR A 59 -19.92 13.07 8.15
N GLY A 60 -19.02 13.14 7.17
CA GLY A 60 -18.17 14.29 6.90
C GLY A 60 -17.31 14.08 5.67
N SER A 61 -16.70 15.15 5.18
CA SER A 61 -15.70 15.14 4.12
C SER A 61 -14.59 16.13 4.43
N GLU A 62 -13.37 15.80 4.00
CA GLU A 62 -12.19 16.61 4.22
C GLU A 62 -11.40 16.70 2.91
N VAL A 63 -10.81 17.87 2.64
CA VAL A 63 -9.84 18.07 1.55
C VAL A 63 -8.45 18.04 2.16
N LYS A 64 -7.68 17.00 1.86
CA LYS A 64 -6.31 16.85 2.34
C LYS A 64 -5.34 17.39 1.30
N ASP A 65 -4.77 18.56 1.59
CA ASP A 65 -3.69 19.12 0.78
C ASP A 65 -2.41 18.32 1.01
N MET A 66 -1.89 17.68 -0.05
CA MET A 66 -0.65 16.91 -0.02
C MET A 66 0.36 17.48 -1.00
N LYS A 67 1.65 17.38 -0.64
CA LYS A 67 2.77 17.84 -1.46
C LYS A 67 3.70 16.68 -1.79
N THR A 68 4.22 16.66 -3.01
CA THR A 68 5.24 15.70 -3.41
C THR A 68 6.58 16.01 -2.75
N SER A 69 7.27 14.97 -2.29
CA SER A 69 8.64 15.07 -1.78
C SER A 69 9.63 14.54 -2.82
N PRO A 70 10.86 15.09 -2.87
CA PRO A 70 11.91 14.52 -3.72
C PRO A 70 12.24 13.08 -3.30
N PRO A 71 12.79 12.24 -4.21
CA PRO A 71 13.21 10.89 -3.89
C PRO A 71 14.21 10.90 -2.73
N LYS A 72 14.05 9.95 -1.80
CA LYS A 72 14.99 9.80 -0.67
C LYS A 72 16.38 9.44 -1.22
N PRO A 73 17.46 10.01 -0.65
CA PRO A 73 18.81 9.60 -1.02
C PRO A 73 19.07 8.13 -0.66
N PHE A 74 20.00 7.48 -1.36
CA PHE A 74 20.39 6.12 -1.06
C PHE A 74 21.06 6.03 0.33
N THR A 75 20.55 5.13 1.15
CA THR A 75 21.27 4.54 2.29
C THR A 75 22.07 3.32 1.82
N GLU A 76 23.04 2.87 2.61
CA GLU A 76 23.82 1.67 2.30
C GLU A 76 22.93 0.45 1.97
N GLY A 77 21.89 0.21 2.78
CA GLY A 77 20.93 -0.86 2.54
C GLY A 77 20.15 -0.69 1.22
N THR A 78 19.64 0.51 0.96
CA THR A 78 18.89 0.78 -0.30
C THR A 78 19.79 0.74 -1.54
N LEU A 79 21.07 1.11 -1.42
CA LEU A 79 22.03 1.05 -2.51
C LEU A 79 22.35 -0.40 -2.86
N ILE A 80 22.65 -1.24 -1.86
CA ILE A 80 22.89 -2.67 -2.09
C ILE A 80 21.65 -3.33 -2.72
N ALA A 81 20.44 -2.98 -2.24
CA ALA A 81 19.20 -3.48 -2.82
C ALA A 81 19.01 -3.02 -4.27
N ALA A 82 19.34 -1.76 -4.59
CA ALA A 82 19.29 -1.22 -5.94
C ALA A 82 20.30 -1.88 -6.87
N MET A 83 21.51 -2.17 -6.38
CA MET A 83 22.55 -2.88 -7.15
C MET A 83 22.15 -4.33 -7.43
N LYS A 84 21.53 -5.01 -6.47
CA LYS A 84 20.97 -6.36 -6.68
C LYS A 84 19.85 -6.35 -7.72
N ASN A 85 19.03 -5.29 -7.75
CA ASN A 85 17.92 -5.13 -8.68
C ASN A 85 18.21 -4.08 -9.77
N ALA A 86 19.45 -4.04 -10.28
CA ALA A 86 19.88 -3.00 -11.21
C ALA A 86 19.03 -2.95 -12.49
N ALA A 87 18.48 -4.11 -12.91
CA ALA A 87 17.56 -4.23 -14.04
C ALA A 87 16.31 -3.34 -13.92
N SER A 88 15.83 -3.07 -12.70
CA SER A 88 14.67 -2.22 -12.45
C SER A 88 14.92 -0.73 -12.73
N PHE A 89 16.18 -0.32 -12.89
CA PHE A 89 16.58 1.06 -13.19
C PHE A 89 16.95 1.25 -14.67
N VAL A 90 16.92 0.18 -15.46
CA VAL A 90 17.20 0.23 -16.89
C VAL A 90 15.96 0.70 -17.63
N SER A 91 16.08 1.86 -18.28
CA SER A 91 15.01 2.44 -19.09
C SER A 91 15.18 2.03 -20.54
N GLY A 92 14.36 1.07 -21.01
CA GLY A 92 14.32 0.66 -22.41
C GLY A 92 13.84 -0.79 -22.58
N PRO A 93 12.88 -1.07 -23.48
CA PRO A 93 12.28 -2.40 -23.63
C PRO A 93 13.30 -3.48 -24.04
N GLU A 94 14.33 -3.13 -24.82
CA GLU A 94 15.39 -4.06 -25.25
C GLU A 94 16.35 -4.49 -24.12
N ALA A 95 16.52 -3.66 -23.08
CA ALA A 95 17.51 -3.89 -22.03
C ALA A 95 16.92 -4.49 -20.75
N GLN A 96 15.60 -4.54 -20.64
CA GLN A 96 14.90 -5.29 -19.58
C GLN A 96 14.87 -6.81 -19.85
N GLU A 97 14.86 -7.22 -21.12
CA GLU A 97 14.76 -8.64 -21.52
C GLU A 97 16.08 -9.42 -21.34
N SER A 98 17.23 -8.75 -21.45
CA SER A 98 18.56 -9.36 -21.31
C SER A 98 19.06 -9.45 -19.85
N ALA A 99 18.29 -8.95 -18.89
CA ALA A 99 18.67 -8.84 -17.47
C ALA A 99 17.86 -9.76 -16.54
N ALA A 100 17.04 -10.66 -17.09
CA ALA A 100 16.23 -11.66 -16.39
C ALA A 100 16.93 -13.02 -16.28
#